data_AF-A0AA95H5B4-F1
#
_entry.id   AF-A0AA95H5B4-F1
#
_cell.length_a   1.000
_cell.length_b   1.000
_cell.length_c   1.000
_cell.angle_alpha   90.00
_cell.angle_beta   90.00
_cell.angle_gamma   90.00
#
_symmetry.space_group_name_H-M   'P 1'
#
loop_
_entity.id
_entity.type
_entity.pdbx_description
1 polymer ?
#
loop_
_entity_poly.entity_id
_entity_poly.type
_entity_poly.pdbx_seq_one_letter_code
_entity_poly.pdbx_strand_id
1 'polypeptide(L)'
;MARLQRGWQNSLIILLVLILLSLGAWYGWQHWFAPSAPATPTSGLSNLHQTLMANPKTIKGNWLHTLNPKAQDVQGDLVWDNASQRGVMQFSNLPAAPANQRYQLWIYDTNSSTEQPISAAQFTQGAERTPLWVELVPTQPVKAPYKFVLQLESPDNSSAAQILLMVQP
;
A
#
# COMPACT_ATOMS: atom_id res chain seq x y z
N MET A 1 10.83 -51.07 -54.88
CA MET A 1 10.48 -49.64 -54.66
C MET A 1 10.14 -49.38 -53.18
N ALA A 2 11.06 -49.65 -52.23
CA ALA A 2 10.75 -49.55 -50.78
C ALA A 2 11.73 -48.67 -49.97
N ARG A 3 12.76 -48.11 -50.62
CA ARG A 3 13.77 -47.27 -49.94
C ARG A 3 13.49 -45.76 -50.02
N LEU A 4 12.66 -45.29 -50.97
CA LEU A 4 12.36 -43.86 -51.11
C LEU A 4 11.29 -43.34 -50.13
N GLN A 5 10.34 -44.16 -49.69
CA GLN A 5 9.29 -43.71 -48.74
C GLN A 5 9.80 -43.55 -47.30
N ARG A 6 10.84 -44.28 -46.92
CA ARG A 6 11.36 -44.31 -45.53
C ARG A 6 12.11 -43.02 -45.16
N GLY A 7 12.72 -42.33 -46.13
CA GLY A 7 13.35 -41.03 -45.91
C GLY A 7 12.35 -39.91 -45.62
N TRP A 8 11.23 -39.88 -46.35
CA TRP A 8 10.20 -38.85 -46.21
C TRP A 8 9.44 -38.97 -44.89
N GLN A 9 9.15 -40.20 -44.45
CA GLN A 9 8.56 -40.46 -43.13
C GLN A 9 9.48 -40.04 -41.97
N ASN A 10 10.79 -40.31 -42.07
CA ASN A 10 11.74 -39.92 -41.03
C ASN A 10 11.89 -38.40 -40.93
N SER A 11 11.86 -37.68 -42.06
CA SER A 11 11.88 -36.22 -42.09
C SER A 11 10.64 -35.59 -41.44
N LEU A 12 9.47 -36.19 -41.65
CA LEU A 12 8.21 -35.75 -41.02
C LEU A 12 8.23 -35.94 -39.49
N ILE A 13 8.73 -37.09 -39.01
CA ILE A 13 8.82 -37.37 -37.58
C ILE A 13 9.81 -36.40 -36.90
N ILE A 14 10.96 -36.14 -37.52
CA ILE A 14 11.95 -35.20 -36.99
C ILE A 14 11.37 -33.78 -36.93
N LEU A 15 10.65 -33.33 -37.96
CA LEU A 15 9.97 -32.02 -37.96
C LEU A 15 8.94 -31.91 -36.84
N LEU A 16 8.14 -32.94 -36.62
CA LEU A 16 7.10 -32.95 -35.60
C LEU A 16 7.70 -32.91 -34.17
N VAL A 17 8.80 -33.64 -33.95
CA VAL A 17 9.55 -33.60 -32.68
C VAL A 17 10.17 -32.21 -32.45
N LEU A 18 10.73 -31.58 -33.49
CA LEU A 18 11.29 -30.23 -33.37
C LEU A 18 10.22 -29.17 -33.07
N ILE A 19 9.01 -29.31 -33.62
CA ILE A 19 7.87 -28.42 -33.32
C ILE A 19 7.39 -28.63 -31.88
N LEU A 20 7.31 -29.88 -31.41
CA LEU A 20 6.92 -30.15 -30.02
C LEU A 20 7.97 -29.64 -29.02
N LEU A 21 9.25 -29.77 -29.34
CA LEU A 21 10.34 -29.23 -28.52
C LEU A 21 10.35 -27.70 -28.50
N SER A 22 10.08 -27.04 -29.64
CA SER A 22 10.01 -25.58 -29.69
C SER A 22 8.78 -25.03 -28.96
N LEU A 23 7.63 -25.71 -29.03
CA LEU A 23 6.44 -25.38 -28.24
C LEU A 23 6.66 -25.56 -26.73
N GLY A 24 7.30 -26.67 -26.32
CA GLY A 24 7.66 -26.92 -24.93
C GLY A 24 8.67 -25.90 -24.38
N ALA A 25 9.67 -25.55 -25.18
CA ALA A 25 10.64 -24.52 -24.84
C ALA A 25 9.98 -23.14 -24.74
N TRP A 26 9.09 -22.78 -25.67
CA TRP A 26 8.33 -21.53 -25.64
C TRP A 26 7.45 -21.43 -24.39
N TYR A 27 6.72 -22.50 -24.07
CA TYR A 27 5.86 -22.58 -22.89
C TYR A 27 6.68 -22.50 -21.59
N GLY A 28 7.81 -23.22 -21.51
CA GLY A 28 8.72 -23.17 -20.37
C GLY A 28 9.36 -21.80 -20.17
N TRP A 29 9.76 -21.13 -21.26
CA TRP A 29 10.37 -19.80 -21.19
C TRP A 29 9.40 -18.75 -20.62
N GLN A 30 8.13 -18.81 -21.01
CA GLN A 30 7.10 -17.89 -20.51
C GLN A 30 6.81 -18.06 -19.01
N HIS A 31 6.87 -19.29 -18.49
CA HIS A 31 6.56 -19.55 -17.08
C HIS A 31 7.75 -19.41 -16.13
N TRP A 32 8.99 -19.57 -16.62
CA TRP A 32 10.20 -19.52 -15.79
C TRP A 32 10.87 -18.14 -15.77
N PHE A 33 10.68 -17.32 -16.81
CA PHE A 33 11.31 -15.99 -16.92
C PHE A 33 10.33 -14.83 -16.78
N ALA A 34 9.12 -15.04 -16.27
CA ALA A 34 8.32 -13.91 -15.81
C ALA A 34 9.14 -13.19 -14.73
N PRO A 35 9.65 -11.97 -14.98
CA PRO A 35 10.26 -11.19 -13.92
C PRO A 35 9.20 -11.10 -12.85
N SER A 36 9.52 -11.46 -11.60
CA SER A 36 8.61 -11.23 -10.49
C SER A 36 8.28 -9.75 -10.53
N ALA A 37 7.09 -9.39 -11.03
CA ALA A 37 6.67 -8.01 -11.06
C ALA A 37 6.76 -7.57 -9.60
N PRO A 38 7.56 -6.54 -9.27
CA PRO A 38 7.61 -6.05 -7.90
C PRO A 38 6.16 -5.77 -7.51
N ALA A 39 5.70 -6.37 -6.41
CA ALA A 39 4.36 -6.11 -5.91
C ALA A 39 4.20 -4.59 -5.89
N THR A 40 3.25 -4.07 -6.66
CA THR A 40 3.01 -2.63 -6.70
C THR A 40 2.84 -2.17 -5.26
N PRO A 41 3.47 -1.06 -4.83
CA PRO A 41 3.51 -0.67 -3.41
C PRO A 41 2.12 -0.66 -2.75
N THR A 42 1.08 -0.31 -3.52
CA THR A 42 -0.33 -0.41 -3.12
C THR A 42 -0.78 -1.81 -2.71
N SER A 43 -0.44 -2.86 -3.48
CA SER A 43 -0.78 -4.25 -3.15
C SER A 43 -0.02 -4.76 -1.91
N GLY A 44 1.21 -4.30 -1.71
CA GLY A 44 1.99 -4.59 -0.50
C GLY A 44 1.33 -4.01 0.74
N LEU A 45 0.90 -2.75 0.67
CA LEU A 45 0.24 -2.06 1.79
C LEU A 45 -1.16 -2.60 2.10
N SER A 46 -1.96 -2.98 1.09
CA SER A 46 -3.25 -3.64 1.35
C SER A 46 -3.07 -5.00 2.03
N ASN A 47 -2.05 -5.77 1.65
CA ASN A 47 -1.73 -7.04 2.30
C ASN A 47 -1.22 -6.85 3.74
N LEU A 48 -0.37 -5.84 3.97
CA LEU A 48 0.07 -5.46 5.32
C LEU A 48 -1.13 -5.07 6.19
N HIS A 49 -2.05 -4.25 5.66
CA HIS A 49 -3.27 -3.87 6.36
C HIS A 49 -4.09 -5.10 6.77
N GLN A 50 -4.37 -6.03 5.85
CA GLN A 50 -5.11 -7.26 6.15
C GLN A 50 -4.41 -8.11 7.22
N THR A 51 -3.07 -8.17 7.18
CA THR A 51 -2.25 -8.89 8.16
C THR A 51 -2.38 -8.28 9.56
N LEU A 52 -2.29 -6.95 9.65
CA LEU A 52 -2.46 -6.22 10.91
C LEU A 52 -3.91 -6.30 11.42
N MET A 53 -4.91 -6.27 10.54
CA MET A 53 -6.31 -6.47 10.91
C MET A 53 -6.57 -7.83 11.56
N ALA A 54 -5.84 -8.89 11.19
CA ALA A 54 -5.98 -10.21 11.79
C ALA A 54 -5.37 -10.31 13.20
N ASN A 55 -4.46 -9.40 13.57
CA ASN A 55 -3.81 -9.40 14.88
C ASN A 55 -4.74 -8.73 15.92
N PRO A 56 -5.06 -9.41 17.05
CA PRO A 56 -5.94 -8.85 18.08
C PRO A 56 -5.30 -7.73 18.91
N LYS A 57 -3.97 -7.61 18.90
CA LYS A 57 -3.23 -6.56 19.63
C LYS A 57 -3.04 -5.28 18.79
N THR A 58 -3.42 -5.32 17.53
CA THR A 58 -3.37 -4.16 16.64
C THR A 58 -4.47 -3.18 17.01
N ILE A 59 -4.10 -1.92 17.13
CA ILE A 59 -4.99 -0.77 17.24
C ILE A 59 -5.68 -0.58 15.89
N LYS A 60 -7.00 -0.52 15.88
CA LYS A 60 -7.83 -0.39 14.68
C LYS A 60 -8.84 0.71 14.93
N GLY A 61 -9.03 1.58 13.94
CA GLY A 61 -10.07 2.59 14.04
C GLY A 61 -10.48 3.12 12.68
N ASN A 62 -11.79 3.24 12.49
CA ASN A 62 -12.35 3.98 11.37
C ASN A 62 -12.10 5.47 11.57
N TRP A 63 -11.97 6.21 10.48
CA TRP A 63 -11.82 7.66 10.54
C TRP A 63 -13.02 8.32 11.23
N LEU A 64 -12.74 9.05 12.30
CA LEU A 64 -13.69 9.97 12.94
C LEU A 64 -13.61 11.32 12.24
N HIS A 65 -14.75 11.78 11.74
CA HIS A 65 -14.85 13.06 11.05
C HIS A 65 -14.90 14.23 12.02
N THR A 66 -14.25 15.31 11.61
CA THR A 66 -14.46 16.63 12.21
C THR A 66 -15.57 17.39 11.46
N LEU A 67 -15.90 18.59 11.94
CA LEU A 67 -16.79 19.51 11.22
C LEU A 67 -16.14 20.12 9.95
N ASN A 68 -14.92 19.72 9.59
CA ASN A 68 -14.25 20.24 8.41
C ASN A 68 -14.91 19.68 7.13
N PRO A 69 -15.46 20.55 6.25
CA PRO A 69 -16.16 20.10 5.04
C PRO A 69 -15.25 19.31 4.08
N LYS A 70 -13.93 19.52 4.12
CA LYS A 70 -12.97 18.78 3.28
C LYS A 70 -12.87 17.29 3.64
N ALA A 71 -13.35 16.90 4.82
CA ALA A 71 -13.21 15.56 5.37
C ALA A 71 -14.54 14.79 5.44
N GLN A 72 -15.70 15.42 5.16
CA GLN A 72 -17.02 14.83 5.42
C GLN A 72 -17.28 13.51 4.71
N ASP A 73 -16.83 13.38 3.46
CA ASP A 73 -17.07 12.18 2.65
C ASP A 73 -15.90 11.17 2.66
N VAL A 74 -14.84 11.48 3.42
CA VAL A 74 -13.63 10.67 3.46
C VAL A 74 -13.90 9.41 4.28
N GLN A 75 -13.56 8.25 3.74
CA GLN A 75 -13.77 6.97 4.40
C GLN A 75 -12.47 6.20 4.52
N GLY A 76 -12.51 5.14 5.32
CA GLY A 76 -11.41 4.21 5.54
C GLY A 76 -11.03 4.11 7.00
N ASP A 77 -9.86 3.55 7.23
CA ASP A 77 -9.40 3.20 8.56
C ASP A 77 -7.88 3.37 8.71
N LEU A 78 -7.46 3.29 9.97
CA LEU A 78 -6.07 3.22 10.40
C LEU A 78 -5.88 1.95 11.21
N VAL A 79 -4.83 1.21 10.87
CA VAL A 79 -4.35 0.08 11.65
C VAL A 79 -2.91 0.31 12.09
N TRP A 80 -2.62 0.05 13.36
CA TRP A 80 -1.30 0.25 13.95
C TRP A 80 -0.97 -0.85 14.96
N ASP A 81 0.20 -1.47 14.83
CA ASP A 81 0.70 -2.48 15.75
C ASP A 81 1.95 -1.99 16.47
N ASN A 82 1.82 -1.76 17.79
CA ASN A 82 2.92 -1.29 18.64
C ASN A 82 4.09 -2.27 18.69
N ALA A 83 3.85 -3.58 18.60
CA ALA A 83 4.93 -4.57 18.73
C ALA A 83 5.87 -4.55 17.52
N SER A 84 5.31 -4.50 16.31
CA SER A 84 6.07 -4.45 15.06
C SER A 84 6.47 -3.04 14.65
N GLN A 85 5.91 -1.99 15.26
CA GLN A 85 6.07 -0.59 14.85
C GLN A 85 5.66 -0.38 13.39
N ARG A 86 4.61 -1.07 12.95
CA ARG A 86 4.07 -0.97 11.59
C ARG A 86 2.61 -0.58 11.64
N GLY A 87 2.20 0.22 10.65
CA GLY A 87 0.81 0.54 10.44
C GLY A 87 0.54 1.05 9.04
N VAL A 88 -0.73 1.07 8.69
CA VAL A 88 -1.21 1.49 7.38
C VAL A 88 -2.51 2.28 7.57
N MET A 89 -2.66 3.32 6.78
CA MET A 89 -3.93 4.03 6.59
C MET A 89 -4.50 3.71 5.22
N GLN A 90 -5.81 3.58 5.19
CA GLN A 90 -6.60 3.52 3.97
C GLN A 90 -7.51 4.75 3.89
N PHE A 91 -7.57 5.35 2.72
CA PHE A 91 -8.49 6.44 2.43
C PHE A 91 -9.28 6.15 1.16
N SER A 92 -10.56 6.51 1.18
CA SER A 92 -11.43 6.65 0.02
C SER A 92 -12.01 8.06 0.00
N ASN A 93 -12.12 8.68 -1.18
CA ASN A 93 -12.64 10.04 -1.38
C ASN A 93 -11.84 11.15 -0.69
N LEU A 94 -10.60 10.91 -0.26
CA LEU A 94 -9.72 11.97 0.25
C LEU A 94 -9.31 12.87 -0.91
N PRO A 95 -9.62 14.18 -0.91
CA PRO A 95 -9.17 15.07 -1.98
C PRO A 95 -7.65 15.15 -2.02
N ALA A 96 -7.07 15.51 -3.16
CA ALA A 96 -5.66 15.86 -3.20
C ALA A 96 -5.40 17.11 -2.33
N ALA A 97 -4.23 17.16 -1.69
CA ALA A 97 -3.84 18.35 -0.92
C ALA A 97 -3.67 19.56 -1.86
N PRO A 98 -4.05 20.78 -1.45
CA PRO A 98 -3.71 21.99 -2.18
C PRO A 98 -2.19 22.12 -2.40
N ALA A 99 -1.78 22.81 -3.46
CA ALA A 99 -0.37 22.86 -3.89
C ALA A 99 0.63 23.36 -2.83
N ASN A 100 0.17 24.20 -1.89
CA ASN A 100 0.97 24.76 -0.80
C ASN A 100 0.73 24.06 0.55
N GLN A 101 0.08 22.89 0.54
CA GLN A 101 -0.29 22.15 1.73
C GLN A 101 0.02 20.66 1.57
N ARG A 102 0.04 19.96 2.69
CA ARG A 102 0.24 18.52 2.75
C ARG A 102 -0.58 17.92 3.86
N TYR A 103 -0.94 16.66 3.68
CA TYR A 103 -1.44 15.85 4.78
C TYR A 103 -0.28 15.44 5.68
N GLN A 104 -0.48 15.59 6.98
CA GLN A 104 0.44 15.21 8.04
C GLN A 104 -0.31 14.35 9.05
N LEU A 105 0.19 13.14 9.29
CA LEU A 105 -0.30 12.29 10.36
C LEU A 105 0.56 12.49 11.61
N TRP A 106 -0.11 12.78 12.72
CA TRP A 106 0.47 12.86 14.05
C TRP A 106 -0.02 11.73 14.95
N ILE A 107 0.90 11.13 15.69
CA ILE A 107 0.61 10.15 16.75
C ILE A 107 0.88 10.83 18.09
N TYR A 108 -0.15 10.88 18.94
CA TYR A 108 -0.02 11.33 20.31
C TYR A 108 0.19 10.11 21.19
N ASP A 109 1.29 10.13 21.95
CA ASP A 109 1.75 9.02 22.75
C ASP A 109 1.92 9.45 24.21
N THR A 110 1.35 8.70 25.14
CA THR A 110 1.40 9.02 26.58
C THR A 110 2.79 8.82 27.18
N ASN A 111 3.63 7.99 26.56
CA ASN A 111 4.98 7.64 27.00
C ASN A 111 6.06 8.15 26.02
N SER A 112 5.73 9.22 25.27
CA SER A 112 6.69 9.92 24.43
C SER A 112 7.82 10.51 25.27
N SER A 113 9.03 10.50 24.73
CA SER A 113 10.18 11.18 25.33
C SER A 113 10.12 12.70 25.15
N THR A 114 9.23 13.19 24.28
CA THR A 114 9.03 14.62 23.98
C THR A 114 7.57 15.01 24.19
N GLU A 115 7.32 16.28 24.55
CA GLU A 115 5.95 16.82 24.63
C GLU A 115 5.28 16.96 23.25
N GLN A 116 6.05 16.90 22.17
CA GLN A 116 5.55 16.98 20.81
C GLN A 116 5.00 15.64 20.32
N PRO A 117 3.93 15.64 19.51
CA PRO A 117 3.43 14.43 18.86
C PRO A 117 4.45 13.89 17.85
N ILE A 118 4.37 12.58 17.58
CA ILE A 118 5.29 11.87 16.68
C ILE A 118 4.75 11.97 15.24
N SER A 119 5.56 12.47 14.30
CA SER A 119 5.21 12.48 12.87
C SER A 119 5.27 11.05 12.34
N ALA A 120 4.20 10.60 11.67
CA ALA A 120 4.12 9.22 11.17
C ALA A 120 3.92 9.11 9.66
N ALA A 121 3.38 10.12 8.99
CA ALA A 121 3.27 10.13 7.54
C ALA A 121 3.10 11.55 7.01
N GLN A 122 3.61 11.79 5.81
CA GLN A 122 3.43 13.02 5.04
C GLN A 122 3.13 12.67 3.59
N PHE A 123 2.08 13.25 3.02
CA PHE A 123 1.70 12.99 1.63
C PHE A 123 0.81 14.11 1.08
N THR A 124 0.72 14.21 -0.25
CA THR A 124 -0.11 15.21 -0.95
C THR A 124 -1.16 14.59 -1.86
N GLN A 125 -1.04 13.30 -2.13
CA GLN A 125 -1.95 12.56 -3.00
C GLN A 125 -3.34 12.42 -2.37
N GLY A 126 -4.38 12.46 -3.21
CA GLY A 126 -5.75 12.13 -2.81
C GLY A 126 -6.11 10.69 -3.15
N ALA A 127 -7.22 10.22 -2.58
CA ALA A 127 -7.95 9.02 -2.99
C ALA A 127 -9.13 9.45 -3.86
N GLU A 128 -8.96 9.43 -5.18
CA GLU A 128 -10.09 9.61 -6.11
C GLU A 128 -10.87 8.29 -6.26
N ARG A 129 -10.80 7.65 -7.45
CA ARG A 129 -11.54 6.41 -7.74
C ARG A 129 -10.91 5.16 -7.15
N THR A 130 -9.68 5.25 -6.64
CA THR A 130 -8.94 4.13 -6.06
C THR A 130 -8.56 4.44 -4.62
N PRO A 131 -8.69 3.47 -3.69
CA PRO A 131 -8.19 3.60 -2.34
C PRO A 131 -6.74 4.06 -2.29
N LEU A 132 -6.47 5.12 -1.55
CA LEU A 132 -5.11 5.53 -1.22
C LEU A 132 -4.65 4.74 0.01
N TRP A 133 -3.47 4.14 -0.10
CA TRP A 133 -2.83 3.41 0.98
C TRP A 133 -1.56 4.15 1.38
N VAL A 134 -1.42 4.45 2.66
CA VAL A 134 -0.27 5.18 3.20
C VAL A 134 0.33 4.40 4.36
N GLU A 135 1.61 4.09 4.28
CA GLU A 135 2.34 3.45 5.38
C GLU A 135 2.64 4.47 6.49
N LEU A 136 2.58 4.00 7.73
CA LEU A 136 3.03 4.77 8.89
C LEU A 136 4.50 4.47 9.13
N VAL A 137 5.33 5.51 9.00
CA VAL A 137 6.76 5.51 9.30
C VAL A 137 7.03 6.57 10.38
N PRO A 138 6.81 6.24 11.67
CA PRO A 138 7.07 7.16 12.76
C PRO A 138 8.52 7.63 12.80
N THR A 139 8.73 8.92 13.05
CA THR A 139 10.08 9.49 13.23
C THR A 139 10.74 9.05 14.53
N GLN A 140 9.97 8.51 15.48
CA GLN A 140 10.42 8.04 16.78
C GLN A 140 9.61 6.80 17.20
N PRO A 141 10.13 5.94 18.11
CA PRO A 141 9.38 4.79 18.61
C PRO A 141 8.07 5.19 19.30
N VAL A 142 6.99 4.55 18.88
CA VAL A 142 5.64 4.71 19.44
C VAL A 142 5.45 3.64 20.52
N LYS A 143 5.14 4.03 21.75
CA LYS A 143 5.05 3.14 22.91
C LYS A 143 3.61 2.93 23.37
N ALA A 144 2.87 4.02 23.59
CA ALA A 144 1.52 4.01 24.11
C ALA A 144 0.68 5.10 23.41
N PRO A 145 0.37 4.91 22.11
CA PRO A 145 -0.40 5.85 21.33
C PRO A 145 -1.85 5.85 21.81
N TYR A 146 -2.38 7.04 22.06
CA TYR A 146 -3.77 7.22 22.52
C TYR A 146 -4.61 8.05 21.55
N LYS A 147 -4.00 8.62 20.51
CA LYS A 147 -4.72 9.38 19.49
C LYS A 147 -3.88 9.52 18.22
N PHE A 148 -4.52 9.36 17.07
CA PHE A 148 -3.96 9.59 15.75
C PHE A 148 -4.74 10.74 15.10
N VAL A 149 -4.05 11.69 14.50
CA VAL A 149 -4.66 12.89 13.93
C VAL A 149 -4.10 13.17 12.55
N LEU A 150 -4.98 13.18 11.55
CA LEU A 150 -4.65 13.66 10.21
C LEU A 150 -4.93 15.17 10.14
N GLN A 151 -3.90 15.93 9.83
CA GLN A 151 -3.97 17.37 9.65
C GLN A 151 -3.64 17.74 8.21
N LEU A 152 -4.20 18.86 7.75
CA LEU A 152 -3.78 19.56 6.55
C LEU A 152 -2.93 20.76 6.96
N GLU A 153 -1.67 20.75 6.58
CA GLU A 153 -0.66 21.71 7.04
C GLU A 153 0.03 22.41 5.89
N SER A 154 0.40 23.67 6.12
CA SER A 154 1.31 24.41 5.26
C SER A 154 2.75 24.16 5.72
N PRO A 155 3.66 23.64 4.87
CA PRO A 155 5.04 23.33 5.26
C PRO A 155 5.83 24.54 5.77
N ASP A 156 5.47 25.74 5.30
CA ASP A 156 6.06 27.02 5.67
C ASP A 156 5.32 27.70 6.84
N ASN A 157 4.34 27.02 7.46
CA ASN A 157 3.44 27.57 8.48
C ASN A 157 2.71 28.84 8.05
N SER A 158 2.52 29.05 6.73
CA SER A 158 1.77 30.20 6.20
C SER A 158 0.28 30.18 6.55
N SER A 159 -0.25 29.04 6.99
CA SER A 159 -1.64 28.85 7.42
C SER A 159 -1.72 27.94 8.64
N ALA A 160 -2.73 28.17 9.48
CA ALA A 160 -2.99 27.31 10.63
C ALA A 160 -3.35 25.89 10.19
N ALA A 161 -2.79 24.89 10.89
CA ALA A 161 -3.07 23.48 10.65
C ALA A 161 -4.56 23.18 10.86
N GLN A 162 -5.15 22.44 9.92
CA GLN A 162 -6.55 22.04 9.99
C GLN A 162 -6.66 20.56 10.33
N ILE A 163 -7.30 20.25 11.46
CA ILE A 163 -7.62 18.86 11.81
C ILE A 163 -8.73 18.37 10.87
N LEU A 164 -8.51 17.22 10.24
CA LEU A 164 -9.47 16.63 9.30
C LEU A 164 -10.12 15.39 9.90
N LEU A 165 -9.30 14.41 10.26
CA LEU A 165 -9.71 13.08 10.69
C LEU A 165 -8.95 12.67 11.94
N MET A 166 -9.57 11.82 12.75
CA MET A 166 -8.98 11.31 13.98
C MET A 166 -9.27 9.82 14.15
N VAL A 167 -8.38 9.13 14.85
CA VAL A 167 -8.64 7.81 15.42
C VAL A 167 -8.24 7.85 16.88
N GLN A 168 -9.13 7.38 17.75
CA GLN A 168 -8.87 7.22 19.17
C GLN A 168 -9.01 5.73 19.53
N PRO A 169 -7.90 5.06 19.94
CA PRO A 169 -7.89 3.66 20.37
C PRO A 169 -8.71 3.39 21.63
#